data_AF-A0A3R9P5N1-F1
#
_entry.id   AF-A0A3R9P5N1-F1
#
_cell.length_a   1.000
_cell.length_b   1.000
_cell.length_c   1.000
_cell.angle_alpha   90.00
_cell.angle_beta   90.00
_cell.angle_gamma   90.00
#
_symmetry.space_group_name_H-M   'P 1'
#
loop_
_entity.id
_entity.type
_entity.pdbx_description
1 polymer ?
#
loop_
_entity_poly.entity_id
_entity_poly.type
_entity_poly.pdbx_seq_one_letter_code
_entity_poly.pdbx_strand_id
1 'polypeptide(L)' 'MVLQLKVSLVGMKPPVWRRLLVDENMTFHELHQALQVAFEW' A
#
# COMPACT_ATOMS: atom_id res chain seq x y z
N MET A 1 2.12 9.16 -14.31
CA MET A 1 3.43 8.70 -13.78
C MET A 1 3.17 7.60 -12.78
N VAL A 2 4.14 6.70 -12.57
CA VAL A 2 4.00 5.62 -11.58
C VAL A 2 4.81 5.99 -10.34
N LEU A 3 4.14 5.98 -9.19
CA LEU A 3 4.75 6.23 -7.88
C LEU A 3 5.07 4.90 -7.20
N GLN A 4 6.21 4.85 -6.50
CA GLN A 4 6.59 3.69 -5.69
C GLN A 4 6.43 4.02 -4.21
N LEU A 5 5.51 3.32 -3.55
CA LEU A 5 5.22 3.50 -2.13
C LEU A 5 5.76 2.33 -1.31
N LYS A 6 6.36 2.63 -0.16
CA LYS A 6 6.63 1.64 0.88
C LYS A 6 5.54 1.78 1.95
N VAL A 7 4.79 0.70 2.18
CA VAL A 7 3.74 0.65 3.18
C VAL A 7 4.11 -0.35 4.26
N SER A 8 4.01 0.05 5.52
CA SER A 8 4.40 -0.79 6.67
C SER A 8 3.26 -0.83 7.69
N LEU A 9 3.01 -2.01 8.27
CA LEU A 9 2.06 -2.16 9.38
C LEU A 9 2.73 -1.76 10.69
N VAL A 10 2.18 -0.74 11.33
CA VAL A 10 2.69 -0.20 12.58
C VAL A 10 2.37 -1.16 13.73
N GLY A 11 3.34 -1.38 14.62
CA GLY A 11 3.16 -2.21 15.82
C GLY A 11 3.43 -3.71 15.65
N MET A 12 3.72 -4.19 14.44
CA MET A 12 4.08 -5.60 14.21
C MET A 12 5.56 -5.90 14.48
N LYS A 13 5.81 -7.06 15.10
CA LYS A 13 7.13 -7.68 15.28
C LYS A 13 7.05 -9.15 14.85
N PRO A 14 7.74 -9.58 13.77
CA PRO A 14 8.63 -8.78 12.92
C PRO A 14 7.89 -7.73 12.07
N PRO A 15 8.58 -6.67 11.56
CA PRO A 15 7.94 -5.67 10.73
C PRO A 15 7.36 -6.26 9.44
N VAL A 16 6.08 -5.99 9.17
CA VAL A 16 5.41 -6.39 7.93
C VAL A 16 5.29 -5.18 7.03
N TRP A 17 5.78 -5.28 5.80
CA TRP A 17 5.71 -4.20 4.81
C TRP A 17 5.52 -4.76 3.39
N ARG A 18 5.05 -3.88 2.50
CA ARG A 18 4.86 -4.14 1.06
C ARG A 18 5.33 -2.94 0.25
N ARG A 19 5.76 -3.20 -0.99
CA ARG A 19 6.07 -2.17 -1.98
C ARG A 19 4.96 -2.15 -3.02
N LEU A 20 4.36 -0.99 -3.23
CA LEU A 20 3.26 -0.79 -4.17
C LEU A 20 3.71 0.15 -5.29
N LEU A 21 3.32 -0.18 -6.52
CA LEU A 21 3.39 0.72 -7.67
C LEU A 21 1.96 1.20 -7.92
N VAL A 22 1.77 2.52 -7.87
CA VAL A 22 0.44 3.13 -8.05
C VAL A 22 0.50 4.22 -9.11
N ASP A 23 -0.60 4.42 -9.83
CA ASP A 23 -0.72 5.58 -10.71
C ASP A 23 -0.81 6.86 -9.86
N GLU A 24 -0.14 7.92 -10.29
CA GLU A 24 -0.17 9.21 -9.59
C GLU A 24 -1.57 9.83 -9.51
N ASN A 25 -2.49 9.46 -10.41
CA ASN A 25 -3.85 9.97 -10.47
C ASN A 25 -4.86 9.11 -9.70
N MET A 26 -4.39 8.03 -9.07
CA MET A 26 -5.24 7.14 -8.28
C MET A 26 -5.85 7.91 -7.10
N THR A 27 -7.16 7.78 -6.92
CA THR A 27 -7.85 8.39 -5.78
C THR A 27 -7.43 7.70 -4.48
N PHE A 28 -7.63 8.37 -3.34
CA PHE A 28 -7.39 7.75 -2.04
C PHE A 28 -8.29 6.52 -1.77
N HIS A 29 -9.48 6.46 -2.39
CA HIS A 29 -10.36 5.29 -2.27
C HIS A 29 -9.77 4.07 -2.98
N GLU A 30 -9.29 4.25 -4.21
CA GLU A 30 -8.63 3.18 -4.97
C GLU A 30 -7.32 2.76 -4.29
N LEU A 31 -6.54 3.73 -3.76
CA LEU A 31 -5.36 3.42 -2.95
C LEU A 31 -5.75 2.59 -1.72
N HIS A 32 -6.84 2.94 -1.02
CA HIS A 32 -7.33 2.16 0.10
C HIS A 32 -7.66 0.72 -0.31
N GLN A 33 -8.35 0.51 -1.43
CA GLN A 33 -8.63 -0.84 -1.94
C GLN A 33 -7.36 -1.62 -2.27
N ALA A 34 -6.37 -0.98 -2.91
CA ALA A 34 -5.08 -1.61 -3.20
C ALA A 34 -4.34 -2.01 -1.92
N LEU A 35 -4.43 -1.22 -0.85
CA LEU A 35 -3.87 -1.56 0.45
C LEU A 35 -4.55 -2.79 1.07
N GLN A 36 -5.89 -2.87 1.03
CA GLN A 36 -6.63 -4.03 1.53
C GLN A 36 -6.15 -5.32 0.84
N VAL A 37 -6.14 -5.32 -0.50
CA VAL A 37 -5.67 -6.47 -1.29
C VAL A 37 -4.20 -6.83 -1.00
N ALA A 38 -3.31 -5.84 -0.92
CA ALA A 38 -1.87 -6.08 -0.73
C ALA A 38 -1.51 -6.70 0.64
N PHE A 39 -2.39 -6.55 1.63
CA PHE A 39 -2.25 -7.07 2.98
C PHE A 39 -3.24 -8.21 3.29
N GLU A 40 -3.99 -8.71 2.30
CA GLU A 40 -4.98 -9.79 2.44
C GLU A 40 -6.07 -9.46 3.47
N TRP A 41 -6.56 -8.23 3.43
CA TRP A 41 -7.70 -7.74 4.21
C TRP A 41 -8.92 -7.54 3.31
#